data_AF-A0A060BSF8-F1
#
_entry.id   AF-A0A060BSF8-F1
#
_cell.length_a   1.000
_cell.length_b   1.000
_cell.length_c   1.000
_cell.angle_alpha   90.00
_cell.angle_beta   90.00
_cell.angle_gamma   90.00
#
_symmetry.space_group_name_H-M   'P 1'
#
loop_
_entity.id
_entity.type
_entity.pdbx_description
1 polymer ?
#
loop_
_entity_poly.entity_id
_entity_poly.type
_entity_poly.pdbx_seq_one_letter_code
_entity_poly.pdbx_strand_id
1 'polypeptide(L)'
;ERYVGLAYDKGVMRSAKDLPQPLLWPQLQVHEGEKSQTCSAFNISADRPIIGFCPGAEFGPAKRWPHYHYAELDKAAYDDGYQIVLFGSAKDNDDG
;
A
#
# COMPACT_ATOMS: atom_id res chain seq x y z
N GLU A 1 -20.75 -1.73 5.35
CA GLU A 1 -21.68 -2.44 6.28
C GLU A 1 -21.36 -3.94 6.41
N ARG A 2 -21.46 -4.74 5.33
CA ARG A 2 -21.31 -6.21 5.39
C ARG A 2 -20.00 -6.73 6.01
N TYR A 3 -18.86 -6.11 5.71
CA TYR A 3 -17.57 -6.52 6.27
C TYR A 3 -17.34 -6.01 7.70
N VAL A 4 -17.92 -4.86 8.08
CA VAL A 4 -17.81 -4.31 9.44
C VAL A 4 -18.51 -5.24 10.44
N GLY A 5 -19.62 -5.85 10.04
CA GLY A 5 -20.32 -6.85 10.87
C GLY A 5 -19.50 -8.11 11.18
N LEU A 6 -18.46 -8.43 10.39
CA LEU A 6 -17.57 -9.57 10.65
C LEU A 6 -16.60 -9.32 11.80
N ALA A 7 -16.42 -8.06 12.23
CA ALA A 7 -15.56 -7.72 13.37
C ALA A 7 -16.22 -7.99 14.73
N TYR A 8 -17.50 -8.34 14.76
CA TYR A 8 -18.27 -8.54 15.99
C TYR A 8 -18.69 -10.00 16.15
N ASP A 9 -18.78 -10.47 17.40
CA ASP A 9 -19.17 -11.84 17.71
C ASP A 9 -20.56 -12.20 17.18
N LYS A 10 -20.73 -13.48 16.84
CA LYS A 10 -21.98 -14.02 16.33
C LYS A 10 -23.11 -13.82 17.35
N GLY A 11 -24.16 -13.11 16.94
CA GLY A 11 -25.33 -12.83 17.77
C GLY A 11 -25.35 -11.43 18.42
N VAL A 12 -24.23 -10.71 18.38
CA VAL A 12 -24.16 -9.29 18.79
C VAL A 12 -24.84 -8.41 17.74
N MET A 13 -24.62 -8.71 16.45
CA MET A 13 -25.22 -7.98 15.33
C MET A 13 -26.28 -8.87 14.66
N ARG A 14 -27.56 -8.47 14.73
CA ARG A 14 -28.70 -9.20 14.14
C ARG A 14 -29.08 -8.64 12.77
N SER A 15 -28.79 -7.37 12.53
CA SER A 15 -29.02 -6.67 11.27
C SER A 15 -28.02 -5.54 11.05
N ALA A 16 -27.93 -5.01 9.82
CA ALA A 16 -27.06 -3.86 9.51
C ALA A 16 -27.37 -2.61 10.35
N LYS A 17 -28.60 -2.49 10.90
CA LYS A 17 -29.02 -1.39 11.76
C LYS A 17 -28.39 -1.44 13.16
N ASP A 18 -27.86 -2.59 13.57
CA ASP A 18 -27.22 -2.77 14.87
C ASP A 18 -25.76 -2.29 14.86
N LEU A 19 -25.20 -2.01 13.67
CA LEU A 19 -23.85 -1.48 13.54
C LEU A 19 -23.75 -0.07 14.15
N PRO A 20 -22.67 0.22 14.91
CA PRO A 20 -22.46 1.56 15.45
C PRO A 20 -22.36 2.59 14.32
N GLN A 21 -23.08 3.69 14.48
CA GLN A 21 -23.12 4.80 13.54
C GLN A 21 -22.37 6.01 14.12
N PRO A 22 -21.57 6.73 13.32
CA PRO A 22 -21.31 6.47 11.90
C PRO A 22 -20.34 5.29 11.70
N LEU A 23 -20.46 4.62 10.56
CA LEU A 23 -19.43 3.66 10.14
C LEU A 23 -18.13 4.40 9.86
N LEU A 24 -17.09 4.09 10.65
CA LEU A 24 -15.78 4.69 10.49
C LEU A 24 -15.13 4.18 9.19
N TRP A 25 -14.50 5.11 8.47
CA TRP A 25 -13.67 4.77 7.32
C TRP A 25 -12.30 4.27 7.79
N PRO A 26 -11.66 3.34 7.05
CA PRO A 26 -10.30 2.93 7.35
C PRO A 26 -9.38 4.16 7.43
N GLN A 27 -8.66 4.28 8.54
CA GLN A 27 -7.65 5.31 8.74
C GLN A 27 -6.35 4.63 9.18
N LEU A 28 -5.24 5.14 8.65
CA LEU A 28 -3.90 4.78 9.08
C LEU A 28 -3.23 6.05 9.61
N GLN A 29 -2.58 5.92 10.76
CA GLN A 29 -1.72 6.96 11.31
C GLN A 29 -0.30 6.42 11.35
N VAL A 30 0.66 7.28 11.03
CA VAL A 30 2.09 6.97 11.05
C VAL A 30 2.82 8.16 11.65
N HIS A 31 3.72 7.91 12.59
CA HIS A 31 4.52 8.94 13.25
C HIS A 31 5.85 9.17 12.50
N GLU A 32 6.38 10.39 12.56
CA GLU A 32 7.66 10.72 11.89
C GLU A 32 8.84 9.84 12.37
N GLY A 33 8.85 9.46 13.66
CA GLY A 33 9.86 8.54 14.19
C GLY A 33 9.82 7.16 13.53
N GLU A 34 8.62 6.63 13.26
CA GLU A 34 8.44 5.33 12.59
C GLU A 34 8.91 5.37 11.14
N LYS A 35 8.68 6.49 10.44
CA LYS A 35 9.17 6.69 9.06
C LYS A 35 10.70 6.66 9.03
N SER A 36 11.35 7.44 9.90
CA SER A 36 12.81 7.52 9.97
C SER A 36 13.45 6.16 10.33
N GLN A 37 12.87 5.45 11.29
CA GLN A 37 13.32 4.12 11.67
C GLN A 37 13.17 3.12 10.53
N THR A 38 12.04 3.15 9.83
CA THR A 38 11.77 2.25 8.69
C THR A 38 12.73 2.54 7.53
N CYS A 39 12.93 3.80 7.16
CA CYS A 39 13.90 4.16 6.12
C CYS A 39 15.31 3.65 6.47
N SER A 40 15.73 3.81 7.73
CA SER A 40 17.02 3.30 8.20
C SER A 40 17.10 1.78 8.13
N ALA A 41 16.05 1.07 8.54
CA ALA A 41 16.00 -0.39 8.53
C ALA A 41 16.10 -1.00 7.12
N PHE A 42 15.60 -0.29 6.10
CA PHE A 42 15.62 -0.71 4.70
C PHE A 42 16.71 0.00 3.86
N ASN A 43 17.63 0.74 4.50
CA ASN A 43 18.68 1.52 3.83
C ASN A 43 18.15 2.48 2.75
N ILE A 44 16.98 3.08 2.98
CA ILE A 44 16.37 4.07 2.08
C ILE A 44 16.95 5.44 2.45
N SER A 45 17.60 6.09 1.48
CA SER A 45 18.14 7.44 1.69
C SER A 45 17.01 8.47 1.87
N ALA A 46 17.25 9.50 2.67
CA ALA A 46 16.34 10.64 2.80
C ALA A 46 16.72 11.81 1.87
N ASP A 47 17.75 11.66 1.03
CA ASP A 47 18.31 12.74 0.22
C ASP A 47 17.42 13.14 -0.96
N ARG A 48 16.53 12.23 -1.37
CA ARG A 48 15.59 12.44 -2.48
C ARG A 48 14.15 12.14 -2.05
N PRO A 49 13.15 12.86 -2.56
CA PRO A 49 11.75 12.48 -2.38
C PRO A 49 11.49 11.08 -2.95
N ILE A 50 10.67 10.30 -2.24
CA ILE A 50 10.40 8.89 -2.53
C ILE A 50 9.05 8.74 -3.25
N ILE A 51 9.01 7.92 -4.30
CA ILE A 51 7.78 7.44 -4.92
C ILE A 51 7.70 5.92 -4.71
N GLY A 52 6.55 5.45 -4.21
CA GLY A 52 6.29 4.03 -4.00
C GLY A 52 5.57 3.40 -5.18
N PHE A 53 6.13 2.34 -5.76
CA PHE A 53 5.45 1.52 -6.76
C PHE A 53 4.97 0.20 -6.16
N CYS A 54 3.74 -0.19 -6.51
CA CYS A 54 3.17 -1.49 -6.16
C CYS A 54 2.80 -2.23 -7.46
N PRO A 55 3.77 -2.81 -8.19
CA PRO A 55 3.55 -3.39 -9.52
C PRO A 55 2.77 -4.72 -9.50
N GLY A 56 2.77 -5.39 -8.34
CA GLY A 56 2.04 -6.63 -8.12
C GLY A 56 0.52 -6.46 -8.23
N ALA A 57 -0.17 -7.56 -8.53
CA ALA A 57 -1.62 -7.62 -8.47
C ALA A 57 -2.09 -8.98 -7.96
N GLU A 58 -2.86 -8.98 -6.87
CA GLU A 58 -3.39 -10.19 -6.25
C GLU A 58 -4.45 -10.90 -7.12
N PHE A 59 -5.11 -10.15 -8.00
CA PHE A 59 -6.17 -10.66 -8.88
C PHE A 59 -5.68 -11.10 -10.28
N GLY A 60 -4.37 -11.37 -10.40
CA GLY A 60 -3.74 -11.89 -11.62
C GLY A 60 -3.18 -10.81 -12.56
N PRO A 61 -2.45 -11.25 -13.60
CA PRO A 61 -1.62 -10.37 -14.45
C PRO A 61 -2.44 -9.37 -15.26
N ALA A 62 -3.72 -9.64 -15.53
CA ALA A 62 -4.59 -8.75 -16.31
C ALA A 62 -4.85 -7.39 -15.62
N LYS A 63 -4.64 -7.29 -14.30
CA LYS A 63 -4.74 -6.03 -13.54
C LYS A 63 -3.38 -5.40 -13.24
N ARG A 64 -2.28 -5.98 -13.74
CA ARG A 64 -0.94 -5.41 -13.60
C ARG A 64 -0.70 -4.41 -14.72
N TRP A 65 -0.08 -3.29 -14.38
CA TRP A 65 0.46 -2.41 -15.41
C TRP A 65 1.71 -3.06 -16.00
N PRO A 66 1.90 -3.05 -17.33
CA PRO A 66 3.06 -3.68 -17.94
C PRO A 66 4.39 -3.16 -17.39
N HIS A 67 5.34 -4.06 -17.14
CA HIS A 67 6.64 -3.77 -16.53
C HIS A 67 7.44 -2.67 -17.25
N TYR A 68 7.35 -2.62 -18.59
CA TYR A 68 8.07 -1.61 -19.38
C TYR A 68 7.58 -0.19 -19.12
N HIS A 69 6.31 0.00 -18.75
CA HIS A 69 5.80 1.31 -18.38
C HIS A 69 6.30 1.76 -17.00
N TYR A 70 6.46 0.83 -16.04
CA TYR A 70 7.14 1.12 -14.78
C TYR A 70 8.60 1.53 -15.00
N ALA A 71 9.31 0.85 -15.92
CA ALA A 71 10.69 1.20 -16.25
C ALA A 71 10.83 2.58 -16.93
N GLU A 72 9.88 2.97 -17.77
CA GLU A 72 9.85 4.33 -18.35
C GLU A 72 9.57 5.39 -17.27
N LEU A 73 8.64 5.11 -16.36
CA LEU A 73 8.30 6.01 -15.27
C LEU A 73 9.43 6.15 -14.25
N ASP A 74 10.15 5.06 -13.95
CA ASP A 74 11.33 5.07 -13.10
C ASP A 74 12.43 5.98 -13.67
N LYS A 75 12.71 5.87 -14.98
CA LYS A 75 13.67 6.77 -15.65
C LYS A 75 13.26 8.24 -15.55
N ALA A 76 12.00 8.55 -15.86
CA ALA A 76 11.50 9.92 -15.76
C ALA A 76 11.57 10.45 -14.33
N ALA A 77 11.21 9.64 -13.33
CA ALA A 77 11.29 10.02 -11.92
C ALA A 77 12.74 10.23 -11.45
N TYR A 78 13.67 9.40 -11.91
CA TYR A 78 15.09 9.55 -11.60
C TYR A 78 15.65 10.85 -12.18
N ASP A 79 15.32 11.18 -13.43
CA ASP A 79 15.73 12.42 -14.09
C ASP A 79 15.17 13.67 -13.37
N ASP A 80 13.97 13.57 -12.81
CA ASP A 80 13.35 14.61 -11.98
C ASP A 80 13.85 14.63 -10.52
N GLY A 81 14.83 13.79 -10.17
CA GLY A 81 15.49 13.78 -8.86
C GLY A 81 14.75 13.02 -7.77
N TYR A 82 13.77 12.19 -8.12
CA TYR A 82 13.11 11.28 -7.20
C TYR A 82 13.90 9.98 -7.04
N GLN A 83 13.52 9.19 -6.03
CA GLN A 83 13.91 7.79 -5.89
C GLN A 83 12.67 6.91 -5.87
N ILE A 84 12.75 5.73 -6.48
CA ILE A 84 11.67 4.75 -6.51
C ILE A 84 11.90 3.67 -5.44
N VAL A 85 10.83 3.31 -4.72
CA VAL A 85 10.80 2.15 -3.83
C VAL A 85 9.72 1.19 -4.32
N LEU A 86 10.10 -0.06 -4.58
CA LEU A 86 9.16 -1.11 -4.97
C LEU A 86 8.59 -1.79 -3.72
N PHE A 87 7.27 -1.84 -3.63
CA PHE A 87 6.52 -2.53 -2.59
C PHE A 87 5.78 -3.72 -3.21
N GLY A 88 5.82 -4.86 -2.53
CA GLY A 88 5.17 -6.07 -3.01
C GLY A 88 5.35 -7.24 -2.05
N SER A 89 4.72 -8.35 -2.38
CA SER A 89 4.94 -9.62 -1.72
C SER A 89 6.18 -10.32 -2.30
N ALA A 90 6.63 -11.42 -1.67
CA ALA A 90 7.72 -12.24 -2.20
C ALA A 90 7.44 -12.78 -3.63
N LYS A 91 6.16 -12.87 -4.04
CA LYS A 91 5.76 -13.32 -5.37
C LYS A 91 5.94 -12.26 -6.45
N ASP A 92 6.10 -11.00 -6.06
CA ASP A 92 6.24 -9.87 -6.97
C ASP A 92 7.72 -9.52 -7.22
N ASN A 93 8.66 -10.28 -6.65
CA ASN A 93 10.10 -10.03 -6.76
C ASN A 93 10.66 -10.33 -8.16
N ASP A 94 10.04 -11.27 -8.89
CA ASP A 94 10.42 -11.61 -10.27
C ASP A 94 9.71 -10.71 -11.32
N ASP A 95 8.77 -9.87 -10.88
CA ASP A 95 7.93 -9.01 -11.73
C ASP A 95 8.40 -7.54 -11.77
N GLY A 96 9.46 -7.20 -11.02
CA GLY A 96 10.03 -5.85 -10.86
C GLY A 96 11.20 -5.54 -11.77
#